data_AF-E2AXD4-F1
#
_entry.id   AF-E2AXD4-F1
#
_cell.length_a   1.000
_cell.length_b   1.000
_cell.length_c   1.000
_cell.angle_alpha   90.00
_cell.angle_beta   90.00
_cell.angle_gamma   90.00
#
_symmetry.space_group_name_H-M   'P 1'
#
loop_
_entity.id
_entity.type
_entity.pdbx_description
1 polymer ?
#
loop_
_entity_poly.entity_id
_entity_poly.type
_entity_poly.pdbx_seq_one_letter_code
_entity_poly.pdbx_strand_id
1 'polypeptide(L)' 'GVCIRNCAQCKKMFGSFFIGQKCADYCIKYKGKRFVDCEDEFSIQPFLQVPETDY' A
#
# COMPACT_ATOMS: atom_id res chain seq x y z
N GLY A 1 4.45 -8.61 12.13
CA GLY A 1 4.20 -8.72 10.67
C GLY A 1 4.82 -7.54 9.97
N VAL A 2 5.90 -7.75 9.21
CA VAL A 2 6.66 -6.68 8.53
C VAL A 2 5.81 -5.96 7.47
N CYS A 3 4.98 -6.71 6.74
CA CYS A 3 4.08 -6.17 5.71
C CYS A 3 3.16 -5.04 6.23
N ILE A 4 2.50 -5.22 7.39
CA ILE A 4 1.60 -4.20 7.95
C ILE A 4 2.38 -2.97 8.43
N ARG A 5 3.60 -3.16 8.98
CA ARG A 5 4.47 -2.05 9.36
C ARG A 5 4.87 -1.21 8.14
N ASN A 6 5.16 -1.85 7.02
CA ASN A 6 5.46 -1.15 5.77
C ASN A 6 4.21 -0.42 5.24
N CYS A 7 3.03 -1.04 5.27
CA CYS A 7 1.78 -0.33 4.93
C CYS A 7 1.59 0.96 5.75
N ALA A 8 1.91 0.92 7.05
CA ALA A 8 1.83 2.11 7.91
C ALA A 8 2.89 3.16 7.56
N GLN A 9 4.10 2.75 7.16
CA GLN A 9 5.11 3.68 6.62
C GLN A 9 4.66 4.30 5.30
N CYS A 10 4.20 3.50 4.34
CA CYS A 10 3.77 4.01 3.03
C CYS A 10 2.60 4.98 3.21
N LYS A 11 1.67 4.69 4.12
CA LYS A 11 0.58 5.61 4.48
C LYS A 11 1.10 6.93 5.09
N LYS A 12 2.19 6.91 5.87
CA LYS A 12 2.80 8.15 6.36
C LYS A 12 3.51 8.93 5.25
N MET A 13 4.08 8.23 4.27
CA MET A 13 4.85 8.83 3.18
C MET A 13 3.96 9.44 2.10
N PHE A 14 2.94 8.70 1.64
CA PHE A 14 2.00 9.11 0.60
C PHE A 14 0.73 9.75 1.16
N GLY A 15 0.51 9.69 2.48
CA GLY A 15 -0.66 10.27 3.13
C GLY A 15 -1.97 9.69 2.60
N SER A 16 -2.89 10.57 2.24
CA SER A 16 -4.21 10.21 1.72
C SER A 16 -4.16 9.49 0.38
N PHE A 17 -3.09 9.66 -0.41
CA PHE A 17 -2.94 8.97 -1.70
C PHE A 17 -2.76 7.47 -1.55
N PHE A 18 -2.41 6.96 -0.36
CA PHE A 18 -2.22 5.55 -0.11
C PHE A 18 -3.33 4.95 0.74
N ILE A 19 -4.04 3.98 0.17
CA ILE A 19 -5.14 3.26 0.80
C ILE A 19 -4.56 2.17 1.72
N GLY A 20 -4.11 2.59 2.91
CA GLY A 20 -3.46 1.68 3.87
C GLY A 20 -4.34 0.51 4.31
N GLN A 21 -5.66 0.64 4.29
CA GLN A 21 -6.58 -0.47 4.59
C GLN A 21 -6.47 -1.59 3.55
N LYS A 22 -6.42 -1.23 2.26
CA LYS A 22 -6.25 -2.17 1.14
C LYS A 22 -4.91 -2.89 1.21
N CYS A 23 -3.86 -2.18 1.64
CA CYS A 23 -2.54 -2.76 1.92
C CYS A 23 -2.58 -3.74 3.10
N ALA A 24 -3.25 -3.39 4.21
CA ALA A 24 -3.39 -4.28 5.36
C ALA A 24 -4.16 -5.55 5.02
N ASP A 25 -5.27 -5.44 4.28
CA ASP A 25 -6.07 -6.59 3.82
C ASP A 25 -5.24 -7.50 2.92
N TYR A 26 -4.42 -6.91 2.05
CA TYR A 26 -3.47 -7.64 1.22
C TYR A 26 -2.44 -8.41 2.08
N CYS A 27 -1.85 -7.76 3.08
CA CYS A 27 -0.92 -8.42 4.00
C CYS A 27 -1.55 -9.62 4.73
N ILE A 28 -2.82 -9.50 5.14
CA ILE A 28 -3.56 -10.59 5.80
C ILE A 28 -3.82 -11.71 4.79
N LYS A 29 -4.37 -11.38 3.62
CA LYS A 29 -4.74 -12.34 2.56
C LYS A 29 -3.55 -13.20 2.11
N TYR A 30 -2.37 -12.60 1.98
CA TYR A 30 -1.16 -13.29 1.53
C TYR A 30 -0.23 -13.70 2.67
N LYS A 31 -0.69 -13.60 3.93
CA LYS A 31 0.10 -13.91 5.14
C LYS A 31 1.48 -13.22 5.16
N GLY A 32 1.57 -12.01 4.60
CA GLY A 32 2.81 -11.24 4.50
C GLY A 32 3.87 -11.81 3.55
N LYS A 33 3.53 -12.76 2.67
CA LYS A 33 4.49 -13.36 1.71
C LYS A 33 4.93 -12.42 0.59
N ARG A 34 4.08 -11.46 0.19
CA ARG A 34 4.48 -10.41 -0.75
C ARG A 34 4.76 -9.15 0.07
N PHE A 35 6.01 -8.70 -0.02
CA PHE A 35 6.50 -7.55 0.70
C PHE A 35 5.95 -6.29 0.03
N VAL A 36 5.37 -5.40 0.82
CA VAL A 36 5.05 -4.05 0.35
C VAL A 36 6.26 -3.20 0.64
N ASP A 37 6.87 -2.65 -0.40
CA ASP A 37 7.99 -1.72 -0.30
C ASP A 37 7.49 -0.34 -0.72
N CYS A 38 7.67 0.66 0.14
CA CYS A 38 7.17 2.01 -0.11
C CYS A 38 7.99 2.76 -1.18
N GLU A 39 9.19 2.27 -1.47
CA GLU A 39 10.08 2.82 -2.50
C GLU A 39 9.90 2.12 -3.86
N ASP A 40 9.21 0.98 -3.89
CA ASP A 40 8.88 0.26 -5.13
C ASP A 40 7.48 0.66 -5.61
N GLU A 41 7.44 1.44 -6.69
CA GLU A 41 6.19 1.92 -7.29
C GLU A 41 5.24 0.77 -7.64
N PHE A 42 5.74 -0.36 -8.16
CA PHE A 42 4.94 -1.50 -8.59
C PHE A 42 4.34 -2.24 -7.39
N SER A 43 5.03 -2.21 -6.25
CA SER A 43 4.54 -2.77 -4.99
C SER A 43 3.41 -1.93 -4.38
N ILE A 44 3.46 -0.60 -4.50
CA ILE A 44 2.45 0.31 -3.93
C ILE A 44 1.32 0.70 -4.89
N GLN A 45 1.54 0.64 -6.21
CA GLN A 45 0.57 0.99 -7.26
C GLN A 45 -0.84 0.44 -7.01
N PRO A 46 -1.05 -0.84 -6.62
CA PRO A 46 -2.40 -1.36 -6.36
C PRO A 46 -3.09 -0.74 -5.12
N PHE A 47 -2.34 -0.06 -4.27
CA PHE A 47 -2.80 0.59 -3.04
C PHE A 47 -2.85 2.12 -3.14
N LEU A 48 -2.37 2.71 -4.24
CA LEU A 48 -2.52 4.14 -4.49
C LEU A 48 -3.95 4.43 -4.97
N GLN A 49 -4.50 5.58 -4.56
CA GLN A 49 -5.67 6.15 -5.21
C GLN A 49 -5.23 6.57 -6.61
N VAL A 50 -5.84 5.99 -7.64
CA VAL A 50 -5.70 6.52 -9.00
C VAL A 50 -6.26 7.94 -8.93
N PRO A 51 -5.54 8.99 -9.33
CA PRO A 51 -6.18 10.27 -9.50
C PRO A 51 -7.31 10.02 -10.50
N GLU A 52 -8.54 10.28 -10.09
CA GLU A 52 -9.68 10.37 -11.01
C GLU A 52 -9.32 11.46 -12.00
N THR A 53 -8.69 11.09 -13.11
CA THR A 53 -8.70 11.93 -14.30
C THR A 53 -10.11 11.79 -14.85
N ASP A 54 -11.00 12.58 -14.26
CA ASP A 54 -12.31 12.93 -14.79
C ASP A 54 -12.06 13.52 -16.18
N TYR A 55 -12.25 12.70 -17.22
CA TYR A 55 -12.15 13.06 -18.63
C TYR A 55 -13.55 13.02 -19.24
#